data_AF-A0A4Q3S2Y5-F1
#
_entry.id   AF-A0A4Q3S2Y5-F1
#
_cell.length_a   1.000
_cell.length_b   1.000
_cell.length_c   1.000
_cell.angle_alpha   90.00
_cell.angle_beta   90.00
_cell.angle_gamma   90.00
#
_symmetry.space_group_name_H-M   'P 1'
#
loop_
_entity.id
_entity.type
_entity.pdbx_description
1 polymer ?
#
loop_
_entity_poly.entity_id
_entity_poly.type
_entity_poly.pdbx_seq_one_letter_code
_entity_poly.pdbx_strand_id
1 'polypeptide(L)'
;PLYRSVYIRNTLLRKIWQMLSVTIAAQVAAFPICMYYFHQFPNMFLFTNLLVIPLSTVILFGEILLIVLAGWSAAAVLLGKALTNLLNAMNGLILYFSSFRFSVWDNIYANMYSTWLLYALVILICAWLLQKKPLYFKAALCCVLVLAMFYTNASIQVSKQKKLVVYNVSRQRAIDFIEQDRHFFIGGEALKQEGLLQNFHLKPARIAMQATSEAKQLRSLHQQDALWNFAGKRILLLDSSWLPAPAAQLTLVDVVVLSYNAPISITQLTSAVKPAVVVFDASNNLWKIEDWEKECEQLHLRCHSAAKDGAFVLNLSAR
;
A
#
# COMPACT_ATOMS: atom_id res chain seq x y z
N PRO A 1 -27.88 18.98 -12.77
CA PRO A 1 -28.52 19.09 -11.42
C PRO A 1 -27.72 19.97 -10.45
N LEU A 2 -26.45 19.62 -10.16
CA LEU A 2 -25.61 20.36 -9.21
C LEU A 2 -25.43 21.84 -9.56
N TYR A 3 -25.03 22.16 -10.80
CA TYR A 3 -24.88 23.54 -11.26
C TYR A 3 -26.14 24.38 -11.05
N ARG A 4 -27.33 23.80 -11.31
CA ARG A 4 -28.63 24.47 -11.16
C ARG A 4 -29.12 24.57 -9.71
N SER A 5 -28.42 23.95 -8.76
CA SER A 5 -28.86 23.91 -7.35
C SER A 5 -28.57 25.21 -6.60
N VAL A 6 -27.61 26.00 -7.06
CA VAL A 6 -27.25 27.29 -6.46
C VAL A 6 -27.29 28.36 -7.56
N TYR A 7 -28.12 29.38 -7.37
CA TYR A 7 -28.16 30.53 -8.27
C TYR A 7 -27.11 31.56 -7.87
N ILE A 8 -26.24 31.92 -8.81
CA ILE A 8 -25.19 32.92 -8.60
C ILE A 8 -25.33 34.02 -9.66
N ARG A 9 -25.52 35.26 -9.21
CA ARG A 9 -25.69 36.43 -10.06
C ARG A 9 -24.38 36.86 -10.74
N ASN A 10 -23.27 36.85 -9.99
CA ASN A 10 -21.95 37.25 -10.47
C ASN A 10 -21.39 36.25 -11.51
N THR A 11 -20.96 36.75 -12.66
CA THR A 11 -20.49 35.91 -13.79
C THR A 11 -19.25 35.10 -13.48
N LEU A 12 -18.26 35.66 -12.75
CA LEU A 12 -17.05 34.94 -12.39
C LEU A 12 -17.35 33.82 -11.40
N LEU A 13 -18.09 34.14 -10.33
CA LEU A 13 -18.49 33.13 -9.33
C LEU A 13 -19.36 32.03 -9.94
N ARG A 14 -20.21 32.38 -10.93
CA ARG A 14 -21.00 31.39 -11.68
C ARG A 14 -20.12 30.45 -12.51
N LYS A 15 -19.07 30.94 -13.17
CA LYS A 15 -18.09 30.10 -13.89
C LYS A 15 -17.32 29.18 -12.93
N ILE A 16 -16.88 29.72 -11.79
CA ILE A 16 -16.23 28.94 -10.74
C ILE A 16 -17.17 27.82 -10.27
N TRP A 17 -18.42 28.15 -9.94
CA TRP A 17 -19.41 27.16 -9.51
C TRP A 17 -19.70 26.11 -10.58
N GLN A 18 -19.72 26.48 -11.86
CA GLN A 18 -19.85 25.53 -12.96
C GLN A 18 -18.69 24.54 -12.98
N MET A 19 -17.44 25.00 -12.88
CA MET A 19 -16.26 24.12 -12.82
C MET A 19 -16.30 23.21 -11.60
N LEU A 20 -16.59 23.76 -10.41
CA LEU A 20 -16.74 22.98 -9.18
C LEU A 20 -17.82 21.91 -9.32
N SER A 21 -18.97 22.23 -9.92
CA SER A 21 -20.06 21.29 -10.15
C SER A 21 -19.65 20.12 -11.04
N VAL A 22 -18.86 20.38 -12.09
CA VAL A 22 -18.33 19.34 -12.98
C VAL A 22 -17.31 18.48 -12.23
N THR A 23 -16.38 19.09 -11.49
CA THR A 23 -15.39 18.39 -10.68
C THR A 23 -16.04 17.50 -9.63
N ILE A 24 -17.07 17.98 -8.92
CA ILE A 24 -17.81 17.17 -7.94
C ILE A 24 -18.48 15.98 -8.63
N ALA A 25 -19.14 16.19 -9.77
CA ALA A 25 -19.79 15.10 -10.49
C ALA A 25 -18.79 14.03 -10.94
N ALA A 26 -17.65 14.45 -11.49
CA ALA A 26 -16.58 13.54 -11.89
C ALA A 26 -16.00 12.79 -10.69
N GLN A 27 -15.71 13.49 -9.58
CA GLN A 27 -15.14 12.87 -8.38
C GLN A 27 -16.08 11.87 -7.72
N VAL A 28 -17.40 12.15 -7.68
CA VAL A 28 -18.39 11.21 -7.15
C VAL A 28 -18.40 9.90 -7.94
N ALA A 29 -18.29 9.98 -9.27
CA ALA A 29 -18.22 8.79 -10.12
C ALA A 29 -16.88 8.03 -9.98
N ALA A 30 -15.78 8.76 -9.84
CA ALA A 30 -14.44 8.18 -9.67
C ALA A 30 -14.13 7.71 -8.24
N PHE A 31 -14.91 8.15 -7.24
CA PHE A 31 -14.61 7.91 -5.83
C PHE A 31 -14.41 6.43 -5.49
N PRO A 32 -15.32 5.49 -5.83
CA PRO A 32 -15.14 4.09 -5.47
C PRO A 32 -13.89 3.46 -6.08
N ILE A 33 -13.60 3.77 -7.36
CA ILE A 33 -12.46 3.18 -8.06
C ILE A 33 -11.13 3.78 -7.59
N CYS A 34 -11.11 5.07 -7.27
CA CYS A 34 -9.92 5.70 -6.67
C CYS A 34 -9.59 5.08 -5.31
N MET A 35 -10.60 4.81 -4.48
CA MET A 35 -10.42 4.17 -3.19
C MET A 35 -9.89 2.73 -3.34
N TYR A 36 -10.36 2.00 -4.35
CA TYR A 36 -9.91 0.63 -4.61
C TYR A 36 -8.47 0.55 -5.10
N TYR A 37 -8.07 1.38 -6.06
CA TYR A 37 -6.74 1.28 -6.67
C TYR A 37 -5.67 2.04 -5.90
N PHE A 38 -6.00 3.23 -5.38
CA PHE A 38 -5.01 4.10 -4.76
C PHE A 38 -5.04 4.03 -3.24
N HIS A 39 -6.06 3.41 -2.64
CA HIS A 39 -6.24 3.31 -1.19
C HIS A 39 -6.11 4.67 -0.48
N GLN A 40 -6.48 5.74 -1.19
CA GLN A 40 -6.34 7.10 -0.72
C GLN A 40 -7.41 7.99 -1.35
N PHE A 41 -7.79 9.05 -0.65
CA PHE A 41 -8.69 10.07 -1.14
C PHE A 41 -8.05 11.47 -1.04
N PRO A 42 -7.88 12.20 -2.15
CA PRO A 42 -7.36 13.56 -2.11
C PRO A 42 -8.42 14.51 -1.55
N ASN A 43 -8.26 14.97 -0.31
CA ASN A 43 -9.23 15.87 0.33
C ASN A 43 -9.27 17.26 -0.35
N MET A 44 -8.13 17.69 -0.91
CA MET A 44 -7.99 18.96 -1.62
C MET A 44 -8.38 18.88 -3.11
N PHE A 45 -9.05 17.81 -3.55
CA PHE A 45 -9.39 17.59 -4.97
C PHE A 45 -10.12 18.78 -5.58
N LEU A 46 -10.99 19.45 -4.82
CA LEU A 46 -11.82 20.52 -5.37
C LEU A 46 -10.99 21.75 -5.77
N PHE A 47 -10.03 22.14 -4.95
CA PHE A 47 -9.15 23.29 -5.21
C PHE A 47 -8.06 22.96 -6.21
N THR A 48 -7.45 21.77 -6.06
CA THR A 48 -6.42 21.28 -6.98
C THR A 48 -7.00 21.13 -8.38
N ASN A 49 -8.14 20.46 -8.54
CA ASN A 49 -8.74 20.25 -9.86
C ASN A 49 -9.25 21.53 -10.51
N LEU A 50 -9.62 22.56 -9.73
CA LEU A 50 -10.01 23.86 -10.28
C LEU A 50 -8.88 24.53 -11.06
N LEU A 51 -7.63 24.32 -10.65
CA LEU A 51 -6.45 24.92 -11.28
C LEU A 51 -5.74 23.93 -12.21
N VAL A 52 -5.51 22.70 -11.74
CA VAL A 52 -4.73 21.68 -12.45
C VAL A 52 -5.44 21.19 -13.71
N ILE A 53 -6.78 21.02 -13.70
CA ILE A 53 -7.49 20.53 -14.90
C ILE A 53 -7.41 21.53 -16.07
N PRO A 54 -7.69 22.84 -15.88
CA PRO A 54 -7.49 23.82 -16.95
C PRO A 54 -6.04 23.89 -17.42
N LEU A 55 -5.07 23.91 -16.49
CA LEU A 55 -3.64 23.97 -16.84
C LEU A 55 -3.21 22.76 -17.65
N SER A 56 -3.54 21.55 -17.21
CA SER A 56 -3.22 20.31 -17.92
C SER A 56 -3.86 20.23 -19.31
N THR A 57 -5.07 20.78 -19.48
CA THR A 57 -5.71 20.88 -20.80
C THR A 57 -4.91 21.79 -21.74
N VAL A 58 -4.46 22.96 -21.27
CA VAL A 58 -3.63 23.88 -22.05
C VAL A 58 -2.27 23.25 -22.37
N ILE A 59 -1.65 22.58 -21.40
CA ILE A 59 -0.38 21.87 -21.59
C ILE A 59 -0.54 20.79 -22.66
N LEU A 60 -1.56 19.93 -22.55
CA LEU A 60 -1.79 18.83 -23.50
C LEU A 60 -1.95 19.34 -24.94
N PHE A 61 -2.81 20.35 -25.17
CA PHE A 61 -2.95 20.92 -26.51
C PHE A 61 -1.69 21.64 -26.97
N GLY A 62 -0.96 22.28 -26.06
CA GLY A 62 0.32 22.89 -26.36
C GLY A 62 1.38 21.84 -26.75
N GLU A 63 1.44 20.69 -26.10
CA GLU A 63 2.33 19.58 -26.44
C GLU A 63 1.98 18.97 -27.80
N ILE A 64 0.69 18.82 -28.11
CA ILE A 64 0.24 18.40 -29.45
C ILE A 64 0.68 19.44 -30.49
N LEU A 65 0.50 20.73 -30.22
CA LEU A 65 0.96 21.79 -31.11
C LEU A 65 2.49 21.80 -31.25
N LEU A 66 3.23 21.50 -30.19
CA LEU A 66 4.68 21.38 -30.23
C LEU A 66 5.13 20.29 -31.20
N ILE A 67 4.44 19.14 -31.23
CA ILE A 67 4.70 18.06 -32.19
C ILE A 67 4.44 18.54 -33.62
N VAL A 68 3.33 19.25 -33.86
CA VAL A 68 3.00 19.81 -35.18
C VAL A 68 4.05 20.83 -35.64
N LEU A 69 4.56 21.64 -34.73
CA LEU A 69 5.56 22.68 -35.01
C LEU A 69 7.01 22.16 -34.98
N ALA A 70 7.24 20.87 -34.76
CA ALA A 70 8.59 20.31 -34.60
C ALA A 70 9.52 20.58 -35.80
N GLY A 71 8.96 20.72 -37.01
CA GLY A 71 9.72 21.09 -38.22
C GLY A 71 10.21 22.54 -38.25
N TRP A 72 9.66 23.43 -37.41
CA TRP A 72 10.07 24.82 -37.29
C TRP A 72 10.80 25.05 -35.95
N SER A 73 12.12 24.88 -35.97
CA SER A 73 12.98 24.86 -34.77
C SER A 73 12.77 26.04 -33.81
N ALA A 74 12.72 27.27 -34.31
CA ALA A 74 12.53 28.46 -33.47
C ALA A 74 11.17 28.48 -32.75
N ALA A 75 10.09 28.14 -33.46
CA ALA A 75 8.75 28.09 -32.90
C ALA A 75 8.61 26.95 -31.88
N ALA A 76 9.16 25.78 -32.20
CA ALA A 76 9.19 24.63 -31.29
C ALA A 76 9.95 24.93 -29.99
N VAL A 77 11.12 25.57 -30.07
CA VAL A 77 11.90 25.94 -28.87
C VAL A 77 11.15 26.96 -28.01
N LEU A 78 10.52 27.98 -28.62
CA LEU A 78 9.76 28.98 -27.87
C LEU A 78 8.55 28.36 -27.16
N LEU A 79 7.77 27.54 -27.89
CA LEU A 79 6.62 26.85 -27.32
C LEU A 79 7.05 25.84 -26.24
N GLY A 80 8.13 25.09 -26.46
CA GLY A 80 8.68 24.15 -25.50
C GLY A 80 9.11 24.82 -24.19
N LYS A 81 9.74 26.00 -24.24
CA LYS A 81 10.05 26.80 -23.05
C LYS A 81 8.78 27.26 -22.32
N ALA A 82 7.78 27.75 -23.06
CA ALA A 82 6.52 28.18 -22.47
C ALA A 82 5.78 27.01 -21.77
N LEU A 83 5.72 25.84 -22.42
CA LEU A 83 5.16 24.62 -21.86
C LEU A 83 5.92 24.14 -20.62
N THR A 84 7.25 24.18 -20.66
CA THR A 84 8.10 23.82 -19.51
C THR A 84 7.81 24.71 -18.30
N ASN A 85 7.66 26.02 -18.50
CA ASN A 85 7.30 26.94 -17.42
C ASN A 85 5.90 26.65 -16.87
N LEU A 86 4.94 26.31 -17.74
CA LEU A 86 3.58 25.97 -17.34
C LEU A 86 3.53 24.64 -16.57
N LEU A 87 4.30 23.63 -16.99
CA LEU A 87 4.50 22.37 -16.28
C LEU A 87 5.12 22.60 -14.89
N ASN A 88 6.15 23.44 -14.80
CA ASN A 88 6.77 23.79 -13.52
C ASN A 88 5.79 24.50 -12.60
N ALA A 89 4.97 25.41 -13.12
CA ALA A 89 3.91 26.07 -12.36
C ALA A 89 2.86 25.07 -11.86
N MET A 90 2.41 24.15 -12.72
CA MET A 90 1.47 23.08 -12.36
C MET A 90 2.03 22.17 -11.27
N ASN A 91 3.29 21.73 -11.40
CA ASN A 91 3.97 20.92 -10.39
C ASN A 91 4.13 21.68 -9.07
N GLY A 92 4.47 22.96 -9.12
CA GLY A 92 4.53 23.83 -7.94
C GLY A 92 3.19 23.90 -7.21
N LEU A 93 2.08 24.03 -7.94
CA LEU A 93 0.73 23.99 -7.35
C LEU A 93 0.42 22.64 -6.70
N ILE A 94 0.76 21.52 -7.35
CA ILE A 94 0.57 20.18 -6.79
C ILE A 94 1.35 20.03 -5.48
N LEU A 95 2.63 20.39 -5.47
CA LEU A 95 3.49 20.32 -4.28
C LEU A 95 3.01 21.24 -3.15
N TYR A 96 2.52 22.43 -3.51
CA TYR A 96 1.90 23.35 -2.56
C TYR A 96 0.68 22.71 -1.89
N PHE A 97 -0.27 22.17 -2.66
CA PHE A 97 -1.45 21.54 -2.09
C PHE A 97 -1.16 20.21 -1.38
N SER A 98 -0.14 19.46 -1.77
CA SER A 98 0.26 18.23 -1.07
C SER A 98 0.90 18.52 0.29
N SER A 99 1.52 19.68 0.47
CA SER A 99 2.19 20.08 1.72
C SER A 99 1.24 20.31 2.91
N PHE A 100 -0.06 20.51 2.66
CA PHE A 100 -1.04 20.70 3.73
C PHE A 100 -1.22 19.43 4.56
N ARG A 101 -1.29 19.60 5.88
CA ARG A 101 -1.72 18.53 6.79
C ARG A 101 -3.14 18.12 6.40
N PHE A 102 -3.36 16.84 6.16
CA PHE A 102 -4.62 16.26 5.64
C PHE A 102 -4.94 16.54 4.16
N SER A 103 -3.94 16.88 3.33
CA SER A 103 -4.12 17.00 1.88
C SER A 103 -4.69 15.72 1.24
N VAL A 104 -4.27 14.56 1.77
CA VAL A 104 -4.70 13.22 1.38
C VAL A 104 -5.13 12.44 2.62
N TRP A 105 -6.25 11.75 2.53
CA TRP A 105 -6.58 10.66 3.43
C TRP A 105 -5.99 9.37 2.86
N ASP A 106 -4.98 8.82 3.52
CA ASP A 106 -4.24 7.65 3.05
C ASP A 106 -4.61 6.38 3.83
N ASN A 107 -4.12 5.23 3.35
CA ASN A 107 -4.24 3.91 3.99
C ASN A 107 -5.68 3.40 4.12
N ILE A 108 -6.51 3.68 3.13
CA ILE A 108 -7.92 3.30 3.17
C ILE A 108 -8.11 1.89 2.63
N TYR A 109 -8.62 1.01 3.49
CA TYR A 109 -8.97 -0.35 3.10
C TYR A 109 -10.19 -0.37 2.19
N ALA A 110 -9.99 -0.85 0.97
CA ALA A 110 -11.05 -1.13 0.00
C ALA A 110 -10.69 -2.40 -0.76
N ASN A 111 -11.65 -3.29 -0.93
CA ASN A 111 -11.51 -4.46 -1.79
C ASN A 111 -12.62 -4.48 -2.85
N MET A 112 -12.61 -5.48 -3.73
CA MET A 112 -13.58 -5.53 -4.82
C MET A 112 -15.03 -5.50 -4.33
N TYR A 113 -15.35 -6.18 -3.23
CA TYR A 113 -16.70 -6.19 -2.66
C TYR A 113 -17.11 -4.82 -2.13
N SER A 114 -16.29 -4.20 -1.27
CA SER A 114 -16.61 -2.86 -0.74
C SER A 114 -16.75 -1.83 -1.86
N THR A 115 -15.97 -1.95 -2.93
CA THR A 115 -16.03 -1.05 -4.10
C THR A 115 -17.37 -1.15 -4.83
N TRP A 116 -17.86 -2.36 -5.08
CA TRP A 116 -19.18 -2.55 -5.70
C TRP A 116 -20.31 -2.05 -4.81
N LEU A 117 -20.25 -2.30 -3.50
CA LEU A 117 -21.22 -1.74 -2.56
C LEU A 117 -21.16 -0.20 -2.56
N LEU A 118 -19.97 0.39 -2.63
CA LEU A 118 -19.82 1.84 -2.67
C LEU A 118 -20.36 2.45 -3.97
N TYR A 119 -20.18 1.78 -5.11
CA TYR A 119 -20.84 2.16 -6.37
C TYR A 119 -22.36 2.10 -6.25
N ALA A 120 -22.92 1.02 -5.70
CA ALA A 120 -24.34 0.89 -5.47
C ALA A 120 -24.86 2.03 -4.57
N LEU A 121 -24.14 2.35 -3.48
CA LEU A 121 -24.47 3.47 -2.60
C LEU A 121 -24.49 4.81 -3.34
N VAL A 122 -23.44 5.12 -4.11
CA VAL A 122 -23.34 6.37 -4.89
C VAL A 122 -24.51 6.47 -5.88
N ILE A 123 -24.79 5.41 -6.63
CA ILE A 123 -25.89 5.37 -7.61
C ILE A 123 -27.24 5.57 -6.92
N LEU A 124 -27.49 4.91 -5.79
CA LEU A 124 -28.75 5.02 -5.04
C LEU A 124 -28.95 6.43 -4.47
N ILE A 125 -27.90 7.04 -3.93
CA ILE A 125 -27.93 8.44 -3.46
C ILE A 125 -28.21 9.38 -4.63
N CYS A 126 -27.53 9.22 -5.76
CA CYS A 126 -27.78 10.01 -6.97
C CYS A 126 -29.22 9.84 -7.47
N ALA A 127 -29.73 8.60 -7.53
CA ALA A 127 -31.09 8.30 -7.94
C ALA A 127 -32.12 8.93 -7.00
N TRP A 128 -31.87 8.89 -5.68
CA TRP A 128 -32.69 9.59 -4.70
C TRP A 128 -32.66 11.10 -4.89
N LEU A 129 -31.48 11.71 -5.08
CA LEU A 129 -31.37 13.15 -5.26
C LEU A 129 -32.08 13.65 -6.52
N LEU A 130 -32.12 12.85 -7.58
CA LEU A 130 -32.76 13.16 -8.86
C LEU A 130 -34.27 12.91 -8.84
N GLN A 131 -34.71 11.74 -8.36
CA GLN A 131 -36.12 11.32 -8.44
C GLN A 131 -36.92 11.63 -7.17
N LYS A 132 -36.25 11.92 -6.05
CA LYS A 132 -36.84 12.19 -4.72
C LYS A 132 -37.76 11.08 -4.18
N LYS A 133 -37.70 9.87 -4.75
CA LYS A 133 -38.50 8.72 -4.30
C LYS A 133 -37.91 8.13 -3.01
N PRO A 134 -38.72 7.85 -1.97
CA PRO A 134 -38.23 7.32 -0.70
C PRO A 134 -37.64 5.91 -0.82
N LEU A 135 -38.01 5.15 -1.85
CA LEU A 135 -37.47 3.82 -2.12
C LEU A 135 -35.94 3.83 -2.26
N TYR A 136 -35.38 4.74 -3.07
CA TYR A 136 -33.92 4.82 -3.28
C TYR A 136 -33.19 5.23 -2.01
N PHE A 137 -33.79 6.11 -1.20
CA PHE A 137 -33.22 6.49 0.08
C PHE A 137 -33.17 5.30 1.06
N LYS A 138 -34.27 4.54 1.18
CA LYS A 138 -34.31 3.32 2.01
C LYS A 138 -33.31 2.27 1.50
N ALA A 139 -33.19 2.09 0.19
CA ALA A 139 -32.21 1.20 -0.41
C ALA A 139 -30.76 1.67 -0.15
N ALA A 140 -30.48 2.97 -0.25
CA ALA A 140 -29.18 3.55 0.11
C ALA A 140 -28.84 3.29 1.59
N LEU A 141 -29.81 3.50 2.49
CA LEU A 141 -29.64 3.22 3.91
C LEU A 141 -29.35 1.74 4.18
N CYS A 142 -30.07 0.83 3.51
CA CYS A 142 -29.77 -0.60 3.55
C CYS A 142 -28.33 -0.88 3.08
N CYS A 143 -27.89 -0.27 1.98
CA CYS A 143 -26.53 -0.42 1.48
C CYS A 143 -25.48 0.09 2.48
N VAL A 144 -25.74 1.20 3.17
CA VAL A 144 -24.89 1.70 4.27
C VAL A 144 -24.80 0.67 5.41
N LEU A 145 -25.91 0.04 5.80
CA LEU A 145 -25.90 -0.99 6.83
C LEU A 145 -25.06 -2.20 6.40
N VAL A 146 -25.17 -2.65 5.14
CA VAL A 146 -24.35 -3.76 4.62
C VAL A 146 -22.87 -3.39 4.58
N LEU A 147 -22.54 -2.16 4.15
CA LEU A 147 -21.17 -1.65 4.20
C LEU A 147 -20.64 -1.61 5.64
N ALA A 148 -21.44 -1.12 6.59
CA ALA A 148 -21.06 -1.08 8.00
C ALA A 148 -20.79 -2.50 8.53
N MET A 149 -21.68 -3.46 8.27
CA MET A 149 -21.49 -4.86 8.64
C MET A 149 -20.21 -5.45 8.02
N PHE A 150 -19.95 -5.16 6.75
CA PHE A 150 -18.74 -5.58 6.06
C PHE A 150 -17.47 -5.05 6.73
N TYR A 151 -17.40 -3.74 7.00
CA TYR A 151 -16.25 -3.11 7.64
C TYR A 151 -16.09 -3.53 9.11
N THR A 152 -17.19 -3.72 9.84
CA THR A 152 -17.15 -4.25 11.21
C THR A 152 -16.61 -5.68 11.23
N ASN A 153 -17.06 -6.56 10.33
CA ASN A 153 -16.52 -7.91 10.22
C ASN A 153 -15.03 -7.88 9.89
N ALA A 154 -14.61 -7.04 8.93
CA ALA A 154 -13.21 -6.86 8.60
C ALA A 154 -12.39 -6.40 9.82
N SER A 155 -12.89 -5.43 10.58
CA SER A 155 -12.27 -4.94 11.81
C SER A 155 -12.17 -6.02 12.89
N ILE A 156 -13.19 -6.86 13.05
CA ILE A 156 -13.15 -8.01 13.98
C ILE A 156 -12.04 -8.99 13.56
N GLN A 157 -11.90 -9.30 12.27
CA GLN A 157 -10.82 -10.16 11.77
C GLN A 157 -9.45 -9.55 12.02
N VAL A 158 -9.29 -8.25 11.75
CA VAL A 158 -8.08 -7.49 12.06
C VAL A 158 -7.74 -7.60 13.55
N SER A 159 -8.71 -7.38 14.45
CA SER A 159 -8.46 -7.43 15.91
C SER A 159 -7.92 -8.77 16.42
N LYS A 160 -8.15 -9.86 15.68
CA LYS A 160 -7.70 -11.22 16.00
C LYS A 160 -6.42 -11.62 15.26
N GLN A 161 -5.98 -10.82 14.30
CA GLN A 161 -4.87 -11.21 13.43
C GLN A 161 -3.54 -11.14 14.16
N LYS A 162 -2.73 -12.17 13.93
CA LYS A 162 -1.30 -12.19 14.22
C LYS A 162 -0.62 -12.82 13.02
N LYS A 163 0.35 -12.16 12.39
CA LYS A 163 1.02 -12.66 11.18
C LYS A 163 2.50 -12.32 11.19
N LEU A 164 3.30 -13.19 10.60
CA LEU A 164 4.68 -12.91 10.20
C LEU A 164 4.71 -12.82 8.68
N VAL A 165 5.29 -11.75 8.15
CA VAL A 165 5.42 -11.54 6.70
C VAL A 165 6.89 -11.31 6.37
N VAL A 166 7.48 -12.15 5.52
CA VAL A 166 8.81 -11.93 4.94
C VAL A 166 8.61 -11.54 3.49
N TYR A 167 8.95 -10.30 3.15
CA TYR A 167 8.66 -9.72 1.85
C TYR A 167 9.68 -10.12 0.78
N ASN A 168 9.23 -10.12 -0.47
CA ASN A 168 10.12 -10.17 -1.63
C ASN A 168 10.54 -8.74 -2.01
N VAL A 169 11.61 -8.24 -1.38
CA VAL A 169 12.26 -7.00 -1.77
C VAL A 169 13.70 -7.29 -2.17
N SER A 170 13.99 -7.15 -3.46
CA SER A 170 15.30 -7.48 -4.01
C SER A 170 16.44 -6.79 -3.24
N ARG A 171 17.41 -7.59 -2.79
CA ARG A 171 18.62 -7.16 -2.05
C ARG A 171 18.36 -6.49 -0.70
N GLN A 172 17.15 -6.60 -0.15
CA GLN A 172 16.79 -5.99 1.13
C GLN A 172 16.10 -7.00 2.04
N ARG A 173 16.48 -7.01 3.32
CA ARG A 173 15.69 -7.69 4.36
C ARG A 173 14.45 -6.84 4.64
N ALA A 174 13.30 -7.48 4.67
CA ALA A 174 12.02 -6.83 4.92
C ALA A 174 11.06 -7.81 5.58
N ILE A 175 10.78 -7.59 6.86
CA ILE A 175 9.97 -8.48 7.69
C ILE A 175 8.99 -7.63 8.51
N ASP A 176 7.70 -7.93 8.42
CA ASP A 176 6.70 -7.37 9.34
C ASP A 176 6.20 -8.45 10.31
N PHE A 177 6.22 -8.12 11.59
CA PHE A 177 5.39 -8.77 12.59
C PHE A 177 4.10 -7.96 12.71
N ILE A 178 2.96 -8.58 12.47
CA ILE A 178 1.66 -7.90 12.48
C ILE A 178 0.84 -8.44 13.64
N GLU A 179 0.37 -7.56 14.52
CA GLU A 179 -0.59 -7.86 15.58
C GLU A 179 -1.69 -6.80 15.53
N GLN A 180 -2.91 -7.23 15.27
CA GLN A 180 -4.06 -6.34 15.07
C GLN A 180 -3.86 -5.40 13.88
N ASP A 181 -4.12 -4.10 14.06
CA ASP A 181 -3.89 -3.03 13.08
C ASP A 181 -2.46 -2.49 13.11
N ARG A 182 -1.58 -3.10 13.90
CA ARG A 182 -0.21 -2.65 14.13
C ARG A 182 0.81 -3.59 13.51
N HIS A 183 1.90 -3.02 13.01
CA HIS A 183 3.06 -3.77 12.54
C HIS A 183 4.35 -3.31 13.25
N PHE A 184 5.27 -4.24 13.45
CA PHE A 184 6.65 -3.99 13.84
C PHE A 184 7.56 -4.44 12.71
N PHE A 185 8.31 -3.51 12.14
CA PHE A 185 9.11 -3.74 10.95
C PHE A 185 10.59 -4.00 11.27
N ILE A 186 11.16 -5.01 10.64
CA ILE A 186 12.59 -5.30 10.64
C ILE A 186 13.07 -5.33 9.19
N GLY A 187 13.99 -4.43 8.85
CA GLY A 187 14.54 -4.39 7.51
C GLY A 187 15.61 -3.33 7.32
N GLY A 188 16.07 -3.20 6.08
CA GLY A 188 17.06 -2.19 5.70
C GLY A 188 16.55 -0.75 5.91
N GLU A 189 17.47 0.17 6.21
CA GLU A 189 17.15 1.59 6.46
C GLU A 189 16.37 2.24 5.31
N ALA A 190 16.66 1.85 4.06
CA ALA A 190 15.97 2.36 2.88
C ALA A 190 14.46 2.04 2.84
N LEU A 191 14.00 1.04 3.59
CA LEU A 191 12.58 0.65 3.69
C LEU A 191 11.86 1.26 4.91
N LYS A 192 12.62 1.84 5.85
CA LYS A 192 12.07 2.55 7.01
C LYS A 192 11.59 3.95 6.65
N GLN A 193 12.22 4.58 5.67
CA GLN A 193 11.81 5.89 5.17
C GLN A 193 10.65 5.75 4.18
N GLU A 194 9.70 6.68 4.26
CA GLU A 194 8.65 6.81 3.24
C GLU A 194 9.29 7.09 1.88
N GLY A 195 8.96 6.27 0.90
CA GLY A 195 9.56 6.36 -0.42
C GLY A 195 9.02 5.29 -1.36
N LEU A 196 9.51 5.31 -2.61
CA LEU A 196 9.04 4.40 -3.66
C LEU A 196 9.18 2.93 -3.25
N LEU A 197 10.30 2.55 -2.64
CA LEU A 197 10.54 1.16 -2.22
C LEU A 197 9.50 0.68 -1.20
N GLN A 198 9.23 1.48 -0.17
CA GLN A 198 8.19 1.14 0.81
C GLN A 198 6.79 1.11 0.17
N ASN A 199 6.48 2.10 -0.68
CA ASN A 199 5.17 2.25 -1.32
C ASN A 199 4.83 1.12 -2.30
N PHE A 200 5.82 0.55 -2.98
CA PHE A 200 5.59 -0.54 -3.93
C PHE A 200 5.67 -1.93 -3.28
N HIS A 201 6.48 -2.11 -2.23
CA HIS A 201 6.74 -3.43 -1.68
C HIS A 201 6.04 -3.74 -0.35
N LEU A 202 5.86 -2.74 0.53
CA LEU A 202 5.33 -2.95 1.89
C LEU A 202 3.90 -2.42 2.03
N LYS A 203 3.65 -1.19 1.55
CA LYS A 203 2.37 -0.50 1.70
C LYS A 203 1.16 -1.30 1.20
N PRO A 204 1.18 -1.96 0.02
CA PRO A 204 0.01 -2.71 -0.46
C PRO A 204 -0.38 -3.86 0.48
N ALA A 205 0.60 -4.60 0.99
CA ALA A 205 0.37 -5.70 1.91
C ALA A 205 -0.13 -5.21 3.27
N ARG A 206 0.46 -4.12 3.80
CA ARG A 206 0.04 -3.49 5.05
C ARG A 206 -1.40 -2.98 4.95
N ILE A 207 -1.80 -2.37 3.84
CA ILE A 207 -3.18 -1.94 3.61
C ILE A 207 -4.12 -3.15 3.49
N ALA A 208 -3.76 -4.17 2.72
CA ALA A 208 -4.57 -5.38 2.59
C ALA A 208 -4.81 -6.08 3.94
N MET A 209 -3.81 -6.04 4.83
CA MET A 209 -3.88 -6.55 6.19
C MET A 209 -4.41 -5.51 7.19
N GLN A 210 -4.70 -4.28 6.76
CA GLN A 210 -5.13 -3.16 7.61
C GLN A 210 -4.16 -2.91 8.79
N ALA A 211 -2.88 -3.20 8.58
CA ALA A 211 -1.81 -3.09 9.56
C ALA A 211 -0.96 -1.82 9.30
N THR A 212 -1.60 -0.66 9.28
CA THR A 212 -0.99 0.58 8.79
C THR A 212 -0.28 1.38 9.88
N SER A 213 -0.49 1.02 11.15
CA SER A 213 0.15 1.70 12.27
C SER A 213 1.46 1.01 12.65
N GLU A 214 2.58 1.71 12.48
CA GLU A 214 3.87 1.21 12.98
C GLU A 214 3.91 1.30 14.52
N ALA A 215 4.33 0.21 15.16
CA ALA A 215 4.51 0.13 16.60
C ALA A 215 5.97 -0.15 16.93
N LYS A 216 6.50 0.55 17.94
CA LYS A 216 7.85 0.27 18.48
C LYS A 216 7.94 -1.07 19.22
N GLN A 217 6.81 -1.60 19.68
CA GLN A 217 6.73 -2.88 20.37
C GLN A 217 5.32 -3.46 20.21
N LEU A 218 5.24 -4.78 20.05
CA LEU A 218 3.98 -5.54 20.05
C LEU A 218 3.85 -6.34 21.35
N ARG A 219 2.62 -6.59 21.80
CA ARG A 219 2.39 -7.26 23.10
C ARG A 219 2.84 -8.72 23.05
N SER A 220 2.60 -9.38 21.92
CA SER A 220 2.98 -10.77 21.75
C SER A 220 4.41 -10.96 21.23
N LEU A 221 5.22 -9.90 21.08
CA LEU A 221 6.56 -9.96 20.49
C LEU A 221 7.63 -9.70 21.55
N HIS A 222 8.52 -10.68 21.73
CA HIS A 222 9.67 -10.58 22.62
C HIS A 222 10.93 -11.00 21.87
N GLN A 223 12.01 -10.25 22.03
CA GLN A 223 13.30 -10.52 21.41
C GLN A 223 14.32 -10.92 22.48
N GLN A 224 15.10 -11.96 22.17
CA GLN A 224 16.31 -12.36 22.89
C GLN A 224 17.39 -12.64 21.84
N ASP A 225 18.31 -11.69 21.64
CA ASP A 225 19.33 -11.71 20.57
C ASP A 225 18.70 -11.96 19.18
N ALA A 226 19.07 -13.07 18.53
CA ALA A 226 18.56 -13.50 17.22
C ALA A 226 17.20 -14.24 17.30
N LEU A 227 16.76 -14.64 18.50
CA LEU A 227 15.53 -15.38 18.72
C LEU A 227 14.37 -14.44 19.05
N TRP A 228 13.30 -14.56 18.28
CA TRP A 228 12.07 -13.81 18.42
C TRP A 228 10.94 -14.75 18.81
N ASN A 229 10.26 -14.43 19.90
CA ASN A 229 9.04 -15.11 20.31
C ASN A 229 7.85 -14.24 19.91
N PHE A 230 7.05 -14.71 18.97
CA PHE A 230 5.85 -14.02 18.52
C PHE A 230 4.63 -14.92 18.56
N ALA A 231 3.61 -14.52 19.31
CA ALA A 231 2.33 -15.25 19.43
C ALA A 231 2.50 -16.74 19.82
N GLY A 232 3.50 -17.06 20.66
CA GLY A 232 3.82 -18.42 21.09
C GLY A 232 4.67 -19.23 20.09
N LYS A 233 5.09 -18.62 18.97
CA LYS A 233 6.01 -19.21 18.00
C LYS A 233 7.42 -18.67 18.15
N ARG A 234 8.41 -19.55 17.96
CA ARG A 234 9.83 -19.23 18.00
C ARG A 234 10.32 -18.98 16.58
N ILE A 235 10.85 -17.79 16.33
CA ILE A 235 11.31 -17.31 15.03
C ILE A 235 12.76 -16.90 15.19
N LEU A 236 13.67 -17.57 14.49
CA LEU A 236 15.10 -17.27 14.54
C LEU A 236 15.47 -16.45 13.30
N LEU A 237 15.95 -15.23 13.49
CA LEU A 237 16.41 -14.36 12.42
C LEU A 237 17.93 -14.39 12.38
N LEU A 238 18.51 -14.98 11.33
CA LEU A 238 19.95 -15.12 11.16
C LEU A 238 20.42 -14.25 10.00
N ASP A 239 21.50 -13.52 10.22
CA ASP A 239 22.20 -12.78 9.17
C ASP A 239 23.69 -13.11 9.16
N SER A 240 24.45 -12.38 8.34
CA SER A 240 25.89 -12.58 8.17
C SER A 240 26.72 -12.37 9.45
N SER A 241 26.16 -11.72 10.48
CA SER A 241 26.84 -11.51 11.75
C SER A 241 26.73 -12.69 12.72
N TRP A 242 25.87 -13.67 12.42
CA TRP A 242 25.67 -14.80 13.31
C TRP A 242 26.87 -15.75 13.29
N LEU A 243 27.38 -16.04 14.48
CA LEU A 243 28.41 -17.05 14.71
C LEU A 243 27.76 -18.30 15.33
N PRO A 244 28.00 -19.50 14.78
CA PRO A 244 27.52 -20.73 15.39
C PRO A 244 28.17 -20.93 16.75
N ALA A 245 27.38 -20.75 17.81
CA ALA A 245 27.76 -21.24 19.13
C ALA A 245 27.43 -22.75 19.20
N PRO A 246 28.33 -23.60 19.73
CA PRO A 246 27.99 -25.00 19.98
C PRO A 246 26.85 -25.07 20.99
N ALA A 247 25.66 -25.41 20.51
CA ALA A 247 24.48 -25.56 21.35
C ALA A 247 24.50 -26.94 22.01
N ALA A 248 24.47 -26.99 23.35
CA ALA A 248 24.42 -28.23 24.11
C ALA A 248 23.07 -28.98 23.94
N GLN A 249 22.02 -28.31 23.46
CA GLN A 249 20.68 -28.87 23.25
C GLN A 249 20.03 -28.30 21.99
N LEU A 250 19.38 -29.18 21.21
CA LEU A 250 18.61 -28.82 20.02
C LEU A 250 17.41 -27.95 20.41
N THR A 251 17.42 -26.70 19.95
CA THR A 251 16.29 -25.79 20.18
C THR A 251 15.24 -25.99 19.09
N LEU A 252 14.00 -26.31 19.48
CA LEU A 252 12.87 -26.32 18.56
C LEU A 252 12.51 -24.87 18.18
N VAL A 253 12.48 -24.61 16.87
CA VAL A 253 12.15 -23.30 16.30
C VAL A 253 11.11 -23.52 15.21
N ASP A 254 10.08 -22.67 15.16
CA ASP A 254 9.02 -22.81 14.17
C ASP A 254 9.46 -22.26 12.81
N VAL A 255 10.14 -21.12 12.79
CA VAL A 255 10.60 -20.45 11.57
C VAL A 255 12.05 -20.01 11.73
N VAL A 256 12.91 -20.38 10.79
CA VAL A 256 14.23 -19.75 10.65
C VAL A 256 14.22 -18.86 9.42
N VAL A 257 14.60 -17.59 9.55
CA VAL A 257 14.77 -16.69 8.42
C VAL A 257 16.25 -16.43 8.22
N LEU A 258 16.77 -16.73 7.02
CA LEU A 258 18.14 -16.43 6.64
C LEU A 258 18.18 -15.16 5.80
N SER A 259 19.09 -14.25 6.16
CA SER A 259 19.28 -12.95 5.52
C SER A 259 20.76 -12.69 5.21
N TYR A 260 21.01 -11.76 4.28
CA TYR A 260 22.32 -11.20 3.93
C TYR A 260 23.42 -12.22 3.65
N ASN A 261 23.09 -13.34 3.01
CA ASN A 261 24.01 -14.41 2.66
C ASN A 261 24.77 -14.96 3.88
N ALA A 262 24.04 -15.25 4.96
CA ALA A 262 24.62 -15.83 6.18
C ALA A 262 25.62 -16.97 5.84
N PRO A 263 26.83 -16.99 6.43
CA PRO A 263 27.86 -17.98 6.11
C PRO A 263 27.59 -19.33 6.82
N ILE A 264 26.40 -19.88 6.64
CA ILE A 264 25.90 -21.08 7.34
C ILE A 264 25.43 -22.11 6.31
N SER A 265 25.68 -23.39 6.57
CA SER A 265 25.04 -24.52 5.87
C SER A 265 23.79 -24.97 6.64
N ILE A 266 22.74 -25.39 5.94
CA ILE A 266 21.51 -25.90 6.58
C ILE A 266 21.79 -27.15 7.41
N THR A 267 22.75 -27.97 6.97
CA THR A 267 23.24 -29.13 7.73
C THR A 267 23.86 -28.72 9.06
N GLN A 268 24.62 -27.62 9.09
CA GLN A 268 25.16 -27.08 10.35
C GLN A 268 24.06 -26.47 11.21
N LEU A 269 23.14 -25.71 10.61
CA LEU A 269 21.99 -25.13 11.31
C LEU A 269 21.16 -26.20 12.03
N THR A 270 20.92 -27.34 11.38
CA THR A 270 20.11 -28.44 11.92
C THR A 270 20.76 -29.18 13.09
N SER A 271 22.07 -29.04 13.28
CA SER A 271 22.79 -29.59 14.44
C SER A 271 22.51 -28.85 15.74
N ALA A 272 22.12 -27.57 15.66
CA ALA A 272 21.82 -26.71 16.81
C ALA A 272 20.31 -26.40 16.96
N VAL A 273 19.58 -26.39 15.85
CA VAL A 273 18.18 -25.94 15.79
C VAL A 273 17.36 -26.93 14.96
N LYS A 274 16.15 -27.26 15.41
CA LYS A 274 15.21 -28.04 14.61
C LYS A 274 14.09 -27.15 14.08
N PRO A 275 14.20 -26.61 12.84
CA PRO A 275 13.21 -25.73 12.25
C PRO A 275 12.00 -26.50 11.70
N ALA A 276 10.79 -25.93 11.83
CA ALA A 276 9.62 -26.44 11.09
C ALA A 276 9.59 -25.92 9.64
N VAL A 277 10.09 -24.71 9.40
CA VAL A 277 10.32 -24.15 8.06
C VAL A 277 11.55 -23.24 8.06
N VAL A 278 12.30 -23.27 6.96
CA VAL A 278 13.42 -22.35 6.69
C VAL A 278 13.00 -21.38 5.59
N VAL A 279 13.08 -20.08 5.84
CA VAL A 279 12.69 -19.02 4.92
C VAL A 279 13.94 -18.27 4.48
N PHE A 280 14.15 -18.17 3.17
CA PHE A 280 15.22 -17.37 2.60
C PHE A 280 14.62 -16.02 2.20
N ASP A 281 15.05 -14.93 2.85
CA ASP A 281 14.59 -13.61 2.44
C ASP A 281 15.23 -13.19 1.10
N ALA A 282 14.67 -12.14 0.49
CA ALA A 282 15.13 -11.65 -0.81
C ALA A 282 16.43 -10.82 -0.77
N SER A 283 17.11 -10.76 0.39
CA SER A 283 18.43 -10.14 0.51
C SER A 283 19.57 -11.09 0.12
N ASN A 284 19.30 -12.39 0.03
CA ASN A 284 20.26 -13.40 -0.36
C ASN A 284 20.44 -13.50 -1.88
N ASN A 285 21.62 -13.91 -2.32
CA ASN A 285 21.92 -14.19 -3.72
C ASN A 285 21.25 -15.50 -4.16
N LEU A 286 20.76 -15.55 -5.40
CA LEU A 286 20.04 -16.70 -5.94
C LEU A 286 20.84 -18.02 -5.88
N TRP A 287 22.15 -17.98 -6.17
CA TRP A 287 23.00 -19.16 -6.08
C TRP A 287 23.07 -19.74 -4.65
N LYS A 288 23.10 -18.87 -3.63
CA LYS A 288 23.15 -19.27 -2.22
C LYS A 288 21.82 -19.87 -1.78
N ILE A 289 20.72 -19.28 -2.25
CA ILE A 289 19.37 -19.82 -2.07
C ILE A 289 19.26 -21.21 -2.69
N GLU A 290 19.75 -21.41 -3.93
CA GLU A 290 19.74 -22.71 -4.59
C GLU A 290 20.55 -23.78 -3.84
N ASP A 291 21.71 -23.40 -3.30
CA ASP A 291 22.50 -24.31 -2.47
C ASP A 291 21.74 -24.71 -1.19
N TRP A 292 21.13 -23.74 -0.49
CA TRP A 292 20.33 -24.02 0.70
C TRP A 292 19.05 -24.80 0.41
N GLU A 293 18.41 -24.60 -0.73
CA GLU A 293 17.24 -25.38 -1.17
C GLU A 293 17.63 -26.84 -1.36
N LYS A 294 18.75 -27.13 -2.03
CA LYS A 294 19.27 -28.50 -2.19
C LYS A 294 19.56 -29.16 -0.84
N GLU A 295 20.17 -28.43 0.09
CA GLU A 295 20.40 -28.95 1.44
C GLU A 295 19.09 -29.21 2.19
N CYS A 296 18.10 -28.32 2.07
CA CYS A 296 16.77 -28.52 2.67
C CYS A 296 16.09 -29.78 2.10
N GLU A 297 16.17 -30.00 0.79
CA GLU A 297 15.62 -31.20 0.14
C GLU A 297 16.28 -32.49 0.66
N GLN A 298 17.61 -32.51 0.78
CA GLN A 298 18.37 -33.64 1.32
C GLN A 298 18.00 -33.95 2.78
N LEU A 299 17.69 -32.91 3.57
CA LEU A 299 17.30 -33.03 4.97
C LEU A 299 15.78 -33.19 5.17
N HIS A 300 15.00 -33.27 4.09
CA HIS A 300 13.54 -33.31 4.10
C HIS A 300 12.89 -32.16 4.91
N LEU A 301 13.49 -30.97 4.83
CA LEU A 301 13.00 -29.76 5.46
C LEU A 301 12.09 -28.98 4.51
N ARG A 302 11.11 -28.29 5.10
CA ARG A 302 10.32 -27.31 4.35
C ARG A 302 11.13 -26.03 4.22
N CYS A 303 11.30 -25.56 2.99
CA CYS A 303 11.89 -24.26 2.71
C CYS A 303 10.96 -23.37 1.88
N HIS A 304 11.14 -22.07 1.98
CA HIS A 304 10.43 -21.07 1.17
C HIS A 304 11.41 -19.97 0.76
N SER A 305 11.47 -19.66 -0.53
CA SER A 305 12.33 -18.60 -1.05
C SER A 305 11.48 -17.37 -1.37
N ALA A 306 11.69 -16.27 -0.63
CA ALA A 306 10.95 -15.04 -0.90
C ALA A 306 11.21 -14.52 -2.33
N ALA A 307 12.43 -14.73 -2.84
CA ALA A 307 12.83 -14.31 -4.18
C ALA A 307 12.15 -15.11 -5.31
N LYS A 308 11.93 -16.42 -5.11
CA LYS A 308 11.34 -17.33 -6.12
C LYS A 308 9.83 -17.49 -5.97
N ASP A 309 9.36 -17.69 -4.75
CA ASP A 309 7.98 -18.07 -4.42
C ASP A 309 7.10 -16.86 -4.05
N GLY A 310 7.69 -15.66 -3.95
CA GLY A 310 7.04 -14.47 -3.45
C GLY A 310 7.02 -14.40 -1.92
N ALA A 311 6.31 -13.41 -1.36
CA ALA A 311 6.34 -13.16 0.08
C ALA A 311 5.86 -14.37 0.90
N PHE A 312 6.60 -14.71 1.96
CA PHE A 312 6.19 -15.72 2.92
C PHE A 312 5.24 -15.10 3.94
N VAL A 313 4.04 -15.66 4.10
CA VAL A 313 3.04 -15.18 5.06
C VAL A 313 2.63 -16.32 5.99
N LEU A 314 2.96 -16.20 7.27
CA LEU A 314 2.57 -17.15 8.31
C LEU A 314 1.47 -16.55 9.18
N ASN A 315 0.29 -17.18 9.18
CA ASN A 315 -0.82 -16.83 10.08
C ASN A 315 -0.61 -17.48 11.45
N LEU A 316 -0.59 -16.66 12.49
CA LEU A 316 -0.28 -17.01 13.88
C LEU A 316 -1.46 -16.79 14.84
N SER A 317 -2.60 -16.35 14.31
CA SER A 317 -3.86 -16.33 15.07
C SER A 317 -4.24 -17.76 15.44
N ALA A 318 -4.55 -17.99 16.72
CA ALA A 318 -5.12 -19.26 17.17
C ALA A 318 -6.40 -19.55 16.35
N ARG A 319 -6.50 -20.77 15.82
CA ARG A 319 -7.77 -21.28 15.27
C ARG A 319 -8.79 -21.42 16.39
#